data_AF-A0A7K1G1N9-F1
#
_entry.id   AF-A0A7K1G1N9-F1
#
_cell.length_a   1.000
_cell.length_b   1.000
_cell.length_c   1.000
_cell.angle_alpha   90.00
_cell.angle_beta   90.00
_cell.angle_gamma   90.00
#
_symmetry.space_group_name_H-M   'P 1'
#
loop_
_entity.id
_entity.type
_entity.pdbx_description
1 polymer ?
#
loop_
_entity_poly.entity_id
_entity_poly.type
_entity_poly.pdbx_seq_one_letter_code
_entity_poly.pdbx_strand_id
1 'polypeptide(L)'
;MINLIKLFVSLLILFSFSAGKAQNNPKAFLNTEIDKYIFQIQNRYVIPGISLAVIKNGKVIHKKNYGKANIENDIPVSDKSIFRIYSLTKLIVTTGTFQLIEQGRLSLEDSVSKYISGLPKTWNSIQIKNLLTQSSGLPDIVNYEKLEENVAQEKVFADTIAFKKGEKFEYNQTNFWLLQKVIETVSRQDIETFITQNQFTDISKKSMFFSTDSRDIIPNRVTPYFNYDTGKMQISLPNNGSYLNSCNGINITMDSFLIWDKKLNSNKLINEKSKNSMWETFPYSKSNEKFTFGWDERVINGHLSYGFSGGRITAYRNFPKDNLSIIFLANGLGGNNFDVENIVNQIAYLVDNDIIDYNVLAFESLINSAQNNIDNFKNAFTTLKNNPKYLNVNFEEHLNAIGYILLNEKKTQEAVFVFTLNTTENPKSFNAFDSLGEVCQINKNFEKALLNYTKAKELNADESYQANVSKKIKELEEIIKTTK
;
A
#
# COMPACT_ATOMS: atom_id res chain seq x y z
N MET A 1 -2.06 -44.73 83.26
CA MET A 1 -1.47 -43.42 82.88
C MET A 1 -0.42 -43.68 81.80
N ILE A 2 -0.68 -43.15 80.60
CA ILE A 2 0.25 -42.56 79.62
C ILE A 2 1.70 -43.08 79.58
N ASN A 3 2.20 -43.54 78.40
CA ASN A 3 3.27 -42.83 77.67
C ASN A 3 3.84 -43.54 76.42
N LEU A 4 4.04 -42.69 75.40
CA LEU A 4 5.12 -42.60 74.40
C LEU A 4 5.55 -43.87 73.64
N ILE A 5 5.40 -43.86 72.31
CA ILE A 5 6.39 -44.40 71.36
C ILE A 5 6.15 -43.82 69.94
N LYS A 6 7.18 -43.10 69.46
CA LYS A 6 7.66 -42.95 68.06
C LYS A 6 6.74 -42.34 67.00
N LEU A 7 6.75 -41.01 66.96
CA LEU A 7 6.59 -40.20 65.76
C LEU A 7 7.97 -40.13 65.07
N PHE A 8 8.22 -40.92 64.02
CA PHE A 8 9.45 -40.87 63.24
C PHE A 8 9.12 -40.78 61.75
N VAL A 9 9.47 -39.63 61.17
CA VAL A 9 9.81 -39.43 59.75
C VAL A 9 8.67 -39.58 58.74
N SER A 10 7.90 -38.52 58.57
CA SER A 10 7.22 -38.20 57.31
C SER A 10 7.10 -36.68 57.12
N LEU A 11 8.21 -35.97 57.34
CA LEU A 11 8.37 -34.58 56.91
C LEU A 11 9.29 -34.55 55.67
N LEU A 12 8.81 -35.17 54.58
CA LEU A 12 9.40 -34.97 53.26
C LEU A 12 8.67 -33.81 52.61
N ILE A 13 9.38 -32.69 52.68
CA ILE A 13 9.17 -31.43 51.99
C ILE A 13 8.77 -31.69 50.53
N LEU A 14 7.48 -31.67 50.24
CA LEU A 14 6.94 -31.47 48.89
C LEU A 14 6.86 -29.95 48.63
N PHE A 15 8.03 -29.31 48.53
CA PHE A 15 8.14 -28.09 47.74
C PHE A 15 8.15 -28.53 46.27
N SER A 16 6.97 -28.84 45.76
CA SER A 16 6.71 -28.86 44.33
C SER A 16 6.89 -27.43 43.85
N PHE A 17 8.11 -27.06 43.51
CA PHE A 17 8.37 -25.94 42.61
C PHE A 17 7.69 -26.31 41.29
N SER A 18 6.41 -25.98 41.16
CA SER A 18 5.78 -25.78 39.87
C SER A 18 6.43 -24.54 39.29
N ALA A 19 7.64 -24.72 38.74
CA ALA A 19 8.16 -23.86 37.69
C ALA A 19 7.16 -24.02 36.53
N GLY A 20 6.10 -23.23 36.57
CA GLY A 20 5.23 -23.03 35.44
C GLY A 20 6.10 -22.49 34.34
N LYS A 21 6.55 -23.37 33.44
CA LYS A 21 7.01 -22.94 32.13
C LYS A 21 5.85 -22.14 31.58
N ALA A 22 5.98 -20.82 31.54
CA ALA A 22 5.11 -19.97 30.75
C ALA A 22 5.15 -20.54 29.33
N GLN A 23 4.14 -21.32 29.00
CA GLN A 23 4.03 -21.95 27.69
C GLN A 23 3.67 -20.79 26.76
N ASN A 24 4.68 -20.21 26.11
CA ASN A 24 4.52 -19.12 25.16
C ASN A 24 3.43 -19.52 24.18
N ASN A 25 2.24 -18.94 24.34
CA ASN A 25 1.11 -19.19 23.44
C ASN A 25 1.50 -18.60 22.08
N PRO A 26 1.75 -19.42 21.03
CA PRO A 26 2.29 -18.92 19.76
C PRO A 26 1.40 -17.85 19.13
N LYS A 27 0.08 -17.91 19.36
CA LYS A 27 -0.88 -16.90 18.90
C LYS A 27 -0.72 -15.57 19.64
N ALA A 28 -0.47 -15.61 20.96
CA ALA A 28 -0.24 -14.41 21.75
C ALA A 28 1.09 -13.74 21.36
N PHE A 29 2.12 -14.55 21.09
CA PHE A 29 3.40 -14.07 20.58
C PHE A 29 3.25 -13.39 19.20
N LEU A 30 2.59 -14.04 18.24
CA LEU A 30 2.33 -13.46 16.91
C LEU A 30 1.59 -12.11 16.98
N ASN A 31 0.52 -12.05 17.79
CA ASN A 31 -0.21 -10.79 17.97
C ASN A 31 0.65 -9.68 18.57
N THR A 32 1.57 -10.03 19.47
CA THR A 32 2.50 -9.07 20.07
C THR A 32 3.49 -8.52 19.04
N GLU A 33 4.03 -9.38 18.17
CA GLU A 33 4.95 -8.93 17.12
C GLU A 33 4.25 -8.08 16.05
N ILE A 34 3.01 -8.44 15.66
CA ILE A 34 2.20 -7.59 14.78
C ILE A 34 1.90 -6.25 15.45
N ASP A 35 1.46 -6.24 16.71
CA ASP A 35 1.19 -5.01 17.47
C ASP A 35 2.40 -4.08 17.52
N LYS A 36 3.58 -4.66 17.82
CA LYS A 36 4.85 -3.94 17.86
C LYS A 36 5.20 -3.35 16.50
N TYR A 37 5.06 -4.13 15.43
CA TYR A 37 5.30 -3.66 14.08
C TYR A 37 4.37 -2.52 13.68
N ILE A 38 3.06 -2.66 13.97
CA ILE A 38 2.07 -1.60 13.70
C ILE A 38 2.39 -0.31 14.47
N PHE A 39 2.80 -0.41 15.73
CA PHE A 39 3.24 0.75 16.49
C PHE A 39 4.47 1.44 15.88
N GLN A 40 5.46 0.66 15.41
CA GLN A 40 6.65 1.19 14.75
C GLN A 40 6.31 1.96 13.47
N ILE A 41 5.50 1.38 12.58
CA ILE A 41 5.10 2.03 11.33
C ILE A 41 4.21 3.25 11.59
N GLN A 42 3.35 3.20 12.62
CA GLN A 42 2.48 4.31 12.97
C GLN A 42 3.29 5.55 13.35
N ASN A 43 4.35 5.35 14.14
CA ASN A 43 5.27 6.42 14.52
C ASN A 43 6.15 6.87 13.35
N ARG A 44 6.76 5.92 12.62
CA ARG A 44 7.68 6.21 11.50
C ARG A 44 7.01 7.03 10.40
N TYR A 45 5.77 6.69 10.07
CA TYR A 45 5.03 7.29 8.96
C TYR A 45 3.93 8.26 9.41
N VAL A 46 3.83 8.50 10.71
CA VAL A 46 2.86 9.43 11.32
C VAL A 46 1.45 9.10 10.82
N ILE A 47 1.01 7.85 11.01
CA ILE A 47 -0.31 7.38 10.56
C ILE A 47 -1.33 7.64 11.68
N PRO A 48 -2.40 8.43 11.47
CA PRO A 48 -3.30 8.78 12.56
C PRO A 48 -4.07 7.60 13.12
N GLY A 49 -4.67 6.79 12.25
CA GLY A 49 -5.50 5.66 12.63
C GLY A 49 -5.38 4.51 11.63
N ILE A 50 -5.40 3.29 12.16
CA ILE A 50 -5.28 2.04 11.41
C ILE A 50 -6.35 1.06 11.89
N SER A 51 -6.96 0.33 10.97
CA SER A 51 -7.70 -0.90 11.22
C SER A 51 -7.03 -2.02 10.44
N LEU A 52 -6.56 -3.06 11.13
CA LEU A 52 -5.87 -4.21 10.54
C LEU A 52 -6.67 -5.49 10.79
N ALA A 53 -6.78 -6.33 9.77
CA ALA A 53 -7.19 -7.71 9.93
C ALA A 53 -6.26 -8.67 9.18
N VAL A 54 -5.96 -9.80 9.81
CA VAL A 54 -5.20 -10.92 9.24
C VAL A 54 -6.05 -12.18 9.36
N ILE A 55 -6.29 -12.81 8.22
CA ILE A 55 -7.08 -14.03 8.09
C ILE A 55 -6.14 -15.15 7.68
N LYS A 56 -6.07 -16.24 8.45
CA LYS A 56 -5.28 -17.44 8.11
C LYS A 56 -6.17 -18.67 8.26
N ASN A 57 -6.17 -19.55 7.27
CA ASN A 57 -6.99 -20.77 7.24
C ASN A 57 -8.48 -20.50 7.51
N GLY A 58 -9.01 -19.43 6.90
CA GLY A 58 -10.41 -19.00 7.04
C GLY A 58 -10.79 -18.44 8.41
N LYS A 59 -9.82 -18.21 9.32
CA LYS A 59 -10.04 -17.65 10.66
C LYS A 59 -9.34 -16.30 10.79
N VAL A 60 -10.02 -15.34 11.40
CA VAL A 60 -9.40 -14.06 11.79
C VAL A 60 -8.44 -14.34 12.96
N ILE A 61 -7.13 -14.27 12.69
CA ILE A 61 -6.09 -14.51 13.70
C ILE A 61 -5.65 -13.22 14.40
N HIS A 62 -5.80 -12.08 13.73
CA HIS A 62 -5.59 -10.74 14.24
C HIS A 62 -6.67 -9.80 13.67
N LYS A 63 -7.33 -9.01 14.53
CA LYS A 63 -8.21 -7.89 14.14
C LYS A 63 -8.06 -6.83 15.21
N LYS A 64 -7.56 -5.65 14.85
CA LYS A 64 -7.33 -4.58 15.83
C LYS A 64 -7.37 -3.20 15.18
N ASN A 65 -7.81 -2.24 15.99
CA ASN A 65 -7.86 -0.82 15.68
C ASN A 65 -6.78 -0.09 16.47
N TYR A 66 -6.11 0.87 15.83
CA TYR A 66 -5.01 1.64 16.39
C TYR A 66 -5.25 3.13 16.11
N GLY A 67 -4.82 3.98 17.04
CA GLY A 67 -4.85 5.44 16.86
C GLY A 67 -6.24 6.05 16.76
N LYS A 68 -6.36 7.11 15.96
CA LYS A 68 -7.50 8.02 15.93
C LYS A 68 -8.20 8.03 14.57
N ALA A 69 -9.51 7.87 14.59
CA ALA A 69 -10.39 8.09 13.45
C ALA A 69 -10.52 9.58 13.12
N ASN A 70 -10.46 10.44 14.13
CA ASN A 70 -10.40 11.89 14.00
C ASN A 70 -9.47 12.46 15.08
N ILE A 71 -8.46 13.23 14.66
CA ILE A 71 -7.44 13.82 15.53
C ILE A 71 -8.02 14.99 16.33
N GLU A 72 -8.78 15.89 15.68
CA GLU A 72 -9.25 17.13 16.31
C GLU A 72 -10.16 16.89 17.51
N ASN A 73 -10.97 15.85 17.45
CA ASN A 73 -11.96 15.48 18.46
C ASN A 73 -11.55 14.26 19.29
N ASP A 74 -10.28 13.83 19.18
CA ASP A 74 -9.70 12.70 19.92
C ASP A 74 -10.45 11.36 19.76
N ILE A 75 -11.15 11.16 18.65
CA ILE A 75 -12.00 9.99 18.42
C ILE A 75 -11.14 8.77 18.04
N PRO A 76 -11.18 7.66 18.78
CA PRO A 76 -10.42 6.46 18.44
C PRO A 76 -10.98 5.76 17.20
N VAL A 77 -10.12 5.04 16.48
CA VAL A 77 -10.59 4.05 15.50
C VAL A 77 -11.34 2.93 16.24
N SER A 78 -12.46 2.49 15.70
CA SER A 78 -13.31 1.45 16.30
C SER A 78 -13.85 0.50 15.23
N ASP A 79 -14.51 -0.59 15.66
CA ASP A 79 -15.18 -1.53 14.74
C ASP A 79 -16.31 -0.89 13.91
N LYS A 80 -16.79 0.29 14.33
CA LYS A 80 -17.80 1.07 13.60
C LYS A 80 -17.18 2.07 12.62
N SER A 81 -15.85 2.26 12.65
CA SER A 81 -15.17 3.21 11.79
C SER A 81 -15.28 2.80 10.32
N ILE A 82 -15.65 3.76 9.47
CA ILE A 82 -15.84 3.57 8.04
C ILE A 82 -14.67 4.20 7.31
N PHE A 83 -13.95 3.38 6.55
CA PHE A 83 -12.80 3.79 5.75
C PHE A 83 -13.18 3.88 4.29
N ARG A 84 -12.78 4.96 3.62
CA ARG A 84 -12.73 4.97 2.15
C ARG A 84 -11.57 4.09 1.72
N ILE A 85 -11.84 3.10 0.86
CA ILE A 85 -10.82 2.13 0.41
C ILE A 85 -10.19 2.50 -0.94
N TYR A 86 -10.59 3.65 -1.49
CA TYR A 86 -10.04 4.20 -2.73
C TYR A 86 -9.98 3.13 -3.83
N SER A 87 -8.83 2.98 -4.51
CA SER A 87 -8.66 2.04 -5.61
C SER A 87 -8.99 0.59 -5.29
N LEU A 88 -8.99 0.15 -4.02
CA LEU A 88 -9.47 -1.20 -3.66
C LEU A 88 -10.92 -1.45 -4.10
N THR A 89 -11.69 -0.38 -4.32
CA THR A 89 -13.02 -0.44 -4.97
C THR A 89 -13.00 -1.27 -6.25
N LYS A 90 -11.93 -1.15 -7.05
CA LYS A 90 -11.77 -1.85 -8.31
C LYS A 90 -11.79 -3.37 -8.14
N LEU A 91 -11.26 -3.91 -7.04
CA LEU A 91 -11.29 -5.36 -6.75
C LEU A 91 -12.73 -5.89 -6.64
N ILE A 92 -13.59 -5.11 -5.98
CA ILE A 92 -15.00 -5.42 -5.75
C ILE A 92 -15.80 -5.26 -7.06
N VAL A 93 -15.54 -4.19 -7.82
CA VAL A 93 -16.15 -3.94 -9.14
C VAL A 93 -15.76 -5.01 -10.16
N THR A 94 -14.49 -5.39 -10.18
CA THR A 94 -13.99 -6.49 -11.01
C THR A 94 -14.69 -7.80 -10.66
N THR A 95 -14.85 -8.11 -9.37
CA THR A 95 -15.62 -9.29 -8.94
C THR A 95 -17.05 -9.24 -9.49
N GLY A 96 -17.70 -8.06 -9.47
CA GLY A 96 -19.04 -7.86 -10.05
C GLY A 96 -19.08 -8.01 -11.57
N THR A 97 -18.00 -7.62 -12.25
CA THR A 97 -17.84 -7.83 -13.70
C THR A 97 -17.78 -9.32 -14.01
N PHE A 98 -17.03 -10.09 -13.23
CA PHE A 98 -16.96 -11.54 -13.37
C PHE A 98 -18.29 -12.24 -13.00
N GLN A 99 -19.09 -11.69 -12.09
CA GLN A 99 -20.47 -12.16 -11.87
C GLN A 99 -21.34 -12.02 -13.13
N LEU A 100 -21.22 -10.92 -13.88
CA LEU A 100 -21.94 -10.75 -15.16
C LEU A 100 -21.41 -11.68 -16.25
N ILE A 101 -20.11 -11.97 -16.25
CA ILE A 101 -19.48 -12.93 -17.18
C ILE A 101 -19.97 -14.35 -16.89
N GLU A 102 -20.05 -14.76 -15.63
CA GLU A 102 -20.61 -16.05 -15.22
C GLU A 102 -22.06 -16.23 -15.65
N GLN A 103 -22.84 -15.15 -15.60
CA GLN A 103 -24.24 -15.12 -16.05
C GLN A 103 -24.38 -15.12 -17.58
N GLY A 104 -23.27 -15.10 -18.33
CA GLY A 104 -23.27 -15.02 -19.80
C GLY A 104 -23.76 -13.68 -20.36
N ARG A 105 -23.84 -12.64 -19.51
CA ARG A 105 -24.35 -11.30 -19.89
C ARG A 105 -23.26 -10.37 -20.42
N LEU A 106 -22.01 -10.73 -20.16
CA LEU A 106 -20.82 -9.99 -20.54
C LEU A 106 -19.71 -10.97 -20.95
N SER A 107 -18.85 -10.57 -21.88
CA SER A 107 -17.64 -11.30 -22.24
C SER A 107 -16.40 -10.40 -22.12
N LEU A 108 -15.26 -10.98 -21.74
CA LEU A 108 -13.96 -10.31 -21.78
C LEU A 108 -13.60 -9.82 -23.19
N GLU A 109 -14.12 -10.49 -24.23
CA GLU A 109 -13.87 -10.18 -25.63
C GLU A 109 -14.86 -9.15 -26.21
N ASP A 110 -15.90 -8.78 -25.47
CA ASP A 110 -16.85 -7.79 -25.97
C ASP A 110 -16.16 -6.43 -26.14
N SER A 111 -16.45 -5.76 -27.25
CA SER A 111 -16.09 -4.36 -27.43
C SER A 111 -16.92 -3.49 -26.48
N VAL A 112 -16.29 -2.48 -25.88
CA VAL A 112 -16.98 -1.49 -25.03
C VAL A 112 -18.09 -0.77 -25.80
N SER A 113 -17.92 -0.54 -27.10
CA SER A 113 -18.90 0.12 -27.98
C SER A 113 -20.21 -0.67 -28.15
N LYS A 114 -20.24 -1.95 -27.78
CA LYS A 114 -21.48 -2.75 -27.70
C LYS A 114 -22.43 -2.23 -26.62
N TYR A 115 -21.90 -1.59 -25.58
CA TYR A 115 -22.63 -1.19 -24.37
C TYR A 115 -22.73 0.33 -24.18
N ILE A 116 -21.85 1.09 -24.84
CA ILE A 116 -21.76 2.54 -24.69
C ILE A 116 -21.83 3.19 -26.07
N SER A 117 -22.85 3.99 -26.30
CA SER A 117 -23.00 4.81 -27.50
C SER A 117 -22.20 6.12 -27.41
N GLY A 118 -21.80 6.67 -28.54
CA GLY A 118 -21.14 7.99 -28.60
C GLY A 118 -19.65 8.00 -28.31
N LEU A 119 -19.01 6.82 -28.22
CA LEU A 119 -17.56 6.72 -28.10
C LEU A 119 -16.84 7.22 -29.36
N PRO A 120 -15.62 7.79 -29.23
CA PRO A 120 -14.76 8.06 -30.39
C PRO A 120 -14.54 6.79 -31.22
N LYS A 121 -14.55 6.90 -32.55
CA LYS A 121 -14.38 5.74 -33.45
C LYS A 121 -13.11 4.94 -33.16
N THR A 122 -12.04 5.61 -32.73
CA THR A 122 -10.76 5.00 -32.35
C THR A 122 -10.87 4.08 -31.12
N TRP A 123 -11.88 4.30 -30.26
CA TRP A 123 -12.10 3.54 -29.04
C TRP A 123 -12.96 2.28 -29.27
N ASN A 124 -13.63 2.15 -30.43
CA ASN A 124 -14.52 1.03 -30.74
C ASN A 124 -13.83 -0.35 -30.71
N SER A 125 -12.50 -0.40 -30.84
CA SER A 125 -11.76 -1.65 -30.76
C SER A 125 -11.41 -2.06 -29.32
N ILE A 126 -11.56 -1.18 -28.33
CA ILE A 126 -11.24 -1.48 -26.93
C ILE A 126 -12.24 -2.51 -26.40
N GLN A 127 -11.73 -3.56 -25.74
CA GLN A 127 -12.51 -4.66 -25.19
C GLN A 127 -12.55 -4.61 -23.66
N ILE A 128 -13.50 -5.33 -23.05
CA ILE A 128 -13.64 -5.42 -21.58
C ILE A 128 -12.34 -5.89 -20.91
N LYS A 129 -11.65 -6.88 -21.49
CA LYS A 129 -10.33 -7.31 -21.00
C LYS A 129 -9.32 -6.17 -20.91
N ASN A 130 -9.31 -5.24 -21.86
CA ASN A 130 -8.35 -4.15 -21.88
C ASN A 130 -8.62 -3.12 -20.77
N LEU A 131 -9.88 -2.93 -20.40
CA LEU A 131 -10.25 -2.09 -19.26
C LEU A 131 -9.76 -2.73 -17.95
N LEU A 132 -10.08 -4.01 -17.75
CA LEU A 132 -9.72 -4.74 -16.54
C LEU A 132 -8.20 -4.87 -16.35
N THR A 133 -7.44 -5.01 -17.43
CA THR A 133 -5.98 -5.19 -17.38
C THR A 133 -5.19 -3.88 -17.51
N GLN A 134 -5.85 -2.72 -17.44
CA GLN A 134 -5.17 -1.42 -17.57
C GLN A 134 -4.30 -1.32 -18.84
N SER A 135 -4.79 -1.89 -19.94
CA SER A 135 -4.04 -2.10 -21.18
C SER A 135 -4.68 -1.43 -22.39
N SER A 136 -5.59 -0.49 -22.17
CA SER A 136 -6.39 0.11 -23.24
C SER A 136 -5.64 1.16 -24.07
N GLY A 137 -4.66 1.84 -23.48
CA GLY A 137 -3.97 3.00 -24.07
C GLY A 137 -4.82 4.27 -24.13
N LEU A 138 -6.00 4.27 -23.50
CA LEU A 138 -6.89 5.42 -23.46
C LEU A 138 -6.26 6.61 -22.70
N PRO A 139 -6.61 7.86 -23.03
CA PRO A 139 -6.29 9.01 -22.19
C PRO A 139 -7.02 8.93 -20.83
N ASP A 140 -6.46 9.55 -19.79
CA ASP A 140 -6.99 9.44 -18.41
C ASP A 140 -7.95 10.58 -18.05
N ILE A 141 -9.20 10.24 -17.74
CA ILE A 141 -10.25 11.17 -17.31
C ILE A 141 -9.91 11.85 -15.98
N VAL A 142 -8.98 11.30 -15.18
CA VAL A 142 -8.56 11.91 -13.90
C VAL A 142 -7.96 13.30 -14.09
N ASN A 143 -7.39 13.58 -15.26
CA ASN A 143 -6.88 14.91 -15.62
C ASN A 143 -7.98 15.99 -15.64
N TYR A 144 -9.25 15.56 -15.67
CA TYR A 144 -10.44 16.39 -15.72
C TYR A 144 -11.40 16.11 -14.56
N GLU A 145 -10.94 15.47 -13.48
CA GLU A 145 -11.80 15.01 -12.36
C GLU A 145 -12.51 16.12 -11.58
N LYS A 146 -12.10 17.39 -11.77
CA LYS A 146 -12.71 18.58 -11.16
C LYS A 146 -13.88 19.13 -11.96
N LEU A 147 -14.17 18.56 -13.14
CA LEU A 147 -15.22 19.01 -14.03
C LEU A 147 -16.45 18.09 -13.91
N GLU A 148 -17.61 18.61 -14.30
CA GLU A 148 -18.80 17.79 -14.49
C GLU A 148 -18.54 16.69 -15.54
N GLU A 149 -19.18 15.53 -15.37
CA GLU A 149 -18.88 14.33 -16.15
C GLU A 149 -18.95 14.57 -17.66
N ASN A 150 -19.95 15.31 -18.14
CA ASN A 150 -20.11 15.60 -19.56
C ASN A 150 -18.94 16.41 -20.13
N VAL A 151 -18.42 17.38 -19.37
CA VAL A 151 -17.27 18.20 -19.79
C VAL A 151 -15.97 17.40 -19.70
N ALA A 152 -15.79 16.60 -18.66
CA ALA A 152 -14.66 15.68 -18.53
C ALA A 152 -14.63 14.66 -19.68
N GLN A 153 -15.79 14.12 -20.04
CA GLN A 153 -15.98 13.20 -21.16
C GLN A 153 -15.60 13.85 -22.50
N GLU A 154 -16.09 15.05 -22.78
CA GLU A 154 -15.75 15.77 -24.02
C GLU A 154 -14.24 15.99 -24.16
N LYS A 155 -13.57 16.37 -23.07
CA LYS A 155 -12.12 16.57 -23.06
C LYS A 155 -11.34 15.27 -23.25
N VAL A 156 -11.65 14.22 -22.49
CA VAL A 156 -10.95 12.94 -22.60
C VAL A 156 -11.19 12.26 -23.96
N PHE A 157 -12.33 12.50 -24.61
CA PHE A 157 -12.60 12.02 -25.97
C PHE A 157 -11.80 12.75 -27.06
N ALA A 158 -11.37 13.98 -26.80
CA ALA A 158 -10.54 14.76 -27.71
C ALA A 158 -9.05 14.38 -27.62
N ASP A 159 -8.64 13.78 -26.51
CA ASP A 159 -7.25 13.35 -26.28
C ASP A 159 -6.88 12.10 -27.09
N THR A 160 -5.58 11.94 -27.36
CA THR A 160 -5.05 10.86 -28.18
C THR A 160 -4.84 9.57 -27.37
N ILE A 161 -5.05 8.43 -28.02
CA ILE A 161 -4.64 7.12 -27.46
C ILE A 161 -3.11 7.07 -27.42
N ALA A 162 -2.55 6.76 -26.25
CA ALA A 162 -1.11 6.78 -26.00
C ALA A 162 -0.37 5.58 -26.59
N PHE A 163 -1.01 4.41 -26.66
CA PHE A 163 -0.42 3.17 -27.17
C PHE A 163 -1.51 2.18 -27.62
N LYS A 164 -1.13 1.13 -28.37
CA LYS A 164 -2.13 0.16 -28.85
C LYS A 164 -2.60 -0.74 -27.70
N LYS A 165 -3.88 -1.09 -27.71
CA LYS A 165 -4.45 -1.98 -26.68
C LYS A 165 -3.63 -3.27 -26.53
N GLY A 166 -3.33 -3.67 -25.29
CA GLY A 166 -2.56 -4.84 -24.94
C GLY A 166 -1.03 -4.69 -25.02
N GLU A 167 -0.49 -3.53 -25.44
CA GLU A 167 0.96 -3.35 -25.52
C GLU A 167 1.63 -3.29 -24.15
N LYS A 168 1.10 -2.50 -23.22
CA LYS A 168 1.67 -2.35 -21.88
C LYS A 168 0.58 -2.12 -20.83
N PHE A 169 0.96 -2.28 -19.57
CA PHE A 169 0.19 -1.82 -18.43
C PHE A 169 0.40 -0.31 -18.26
N GLU A 170 -0.70 0.43 -18.12
CA GLU A 170 -0.70 1.84 -17.71
C GLU A 170 -1.95 2.10 -16.88
N TYR A 171 -1.76 2.36 -15.59
CA TYR A 171 -2.85 2.58 -14.64
C TYR A 171 -3.66 3.82 -15.03
N ASN A 172 -4.96 3.64 -15.28
CA ASN A 172 -5.80 4.68 -15.87
C ASN A 172 -7.25 4.61 -15.36
N GLN A 173 -7.83 5.76 -14.96
CA GLN A 173 -9.20 5.80 -14.40
C GLN A 173 -10.30 5.68 -15.45
N THR A 174 -10.06 6.11 -16.69
CA THR A 174 -11.00 5.96 -17.82
C THR A 174 -11.43 4.50 -17.98
N ASN A 175 -10.52 3.55 -17.72
CA ASN A 175 -10.83 2.13 -17.80
C ASN A 175 -11.98 1.71 -16.89
N PHE A 176 -11.93 2.10 -15.61
CA PHE A 176 -12.96 1.71 -14.65
C PHE A 176 -14.20 2.61 -14.73
N TRP A 177 -14.07 3.87 -15.17
CA TRP A 177 -15.21 4.71 -15.51
C TRP A 177 -16.04 4.11 -16.65
N LEU A 178 -15.40 3.66 -17.73
CA LEU A 178 -16.10 2.95 -18.81
C LEU A 178 -16.67 1.62 -18.32
N LEU A 179 -15.95 0.88 -17.47
CA LEU A 179 -16.44 -0.37 -16.89
C LEU A 179 -17.70 -0.15 -16.04
N GLN A 180 -17.78 0.98 -15.31
CA GLN A 180 -19.00 1.38 -14.59
C GLN A 180 -20.19 1.46 -15.55
N LYS A 181 -20.06 2.25 -16.62
CA LYS A 181 -21.10 2.40 -17.64
C LYS A 181 -21.50 1.07 -18.28
N VAL A 182 -20.53 0.18 -18.56
CA VAL A 182 -20.83 -1.17 -19.06
C VAL A 182 -21.66 -1.95 -18.05
N ILE A 183 -21.26 -2.00 -16.78
CA ILE A 183 -22.00 -2.71 -15.73
C ILE A 183 -23.41 -2.12 -15.60
N GLU A 184 -23.56 -0.81 -15.60
CA GLU A 184 -24.85 -0.14 -15.48
C GLU A 184 -25.78 -0.44 -16.66
N THR A 185 -25.25 -0.41 -17.89
CA THR A 185 -25.99 -0.79 -19.10
C THR A 185 -26.43 -2.27 -19.04
N VAL A 186 -25.51 -3.17 -18.69
CA VAL A 186 -25.78 -4.63 -18.70
C VAL A 186 -26.72 -5.00 -17.57
N SER A 187 -26.53 -4.45 -16.37
CA SER A 187 -27.31 -4.76 -15.17
C SER A 187 -28.66 -4.03 -15.14
N ARG A 188 -28.78 -2.88 -15.81
CA ARG A 188 -29.89 -1.91 -15.68
C ARG A 188 -30.05 -1.37 -14.26
N GLN A 189 -28.94 -1.31 -13.52
CA GLN A 189 -28.85 -0.79 -12.16
C GLN A 189 -27.66 0.16 -12.08
N ASP A 190 -27.73 1.18 -11.22
CA ASP A 190 -26.52 1.94 -10.89
C ASP A 190 -25.48 1.03 -10.21
N ILE A 191 -24.21 1.41 -10.28
CA ILE A 191 -23.10 0.58 -9.78
C ILE A 191 -23.23 0.22 -8.30
N GLU A 192 -23.71 1.15 -7.45
CA GLU A 192 -23.86 0.91 -6.02
C GLU A 192 -24.95 -0.13 -5.76
N THR A 193 -26.10 0.00 -6.41
CA THR A 193 -27.20 -0.95 -6.33
C THR A 193 -26.75 -2.34 -6.78
N PHE A 194 -26.09 -2.43 -7.95
CA PHE A 194 -25.61 -3.71 -8.48
C PHE A 194 -24.63 -4.39 -7.51
N ILE A 195 -23.59 -3.69 -7.05
CA ILE A 195 -22.58 -4.26 -6.15
C ILE A 195 -23.18 -4.65 -4.80
N THR A 196 -24.02 -3.79 -4.22
CA THR A 196 -24.63 -4.06 -2.91
C THR A 196 -25.53 -5.30 -2.97
N GLN A 197 -26.37 -5.42 -4.00
CA GLN A 197 -27.29 -6.56 -4.15
C GLN A 197 -26.60 -7.87 -4.52
N ASN A 198 -25.42 -7.84 -5.14
CA ASN A 198 -24.75 -9.06 -5.60
C ASN A 198 -23.59 -9.51 -4.70
N GLN A 199 -23.09 -8.65 -3.82
CA GLN A 199 -21.92 -8.99 -2.98
C GLN A 199 -22.13 -8.70 -1.48
N PHE A 200 -23.03 -7.79 -1.12
CA PHE A 200 -23.21 -7.29 0.26
C PHE A 200 -24.65 -7.48 0.79
N THR A 201 -25.39 -8.48 0.30
CA THR A 201 -26.80 -8.75 0.65
C THR A 201 -27.07 -8.87 2.16
N ASP A 202 -26.12 -9.42 2.91
CA ASP A 202 -26.27 -9.74 4.33
C ASP A 202 -25.65 -8.67 5.24
N ILE A 203 -25.31 -7.51 4.66
CA ILE A 203 -24.57 -6.43 5.31
C ILE A 203 -25.41 -5.16 5.29
N SER A 204 -25.33 -4.37 6.36
CA SER A 204 -26.05 -3.11 6.44
C SER A 204 -25.51 -2.09 5.44
N LYS A 205 -26.39 -1.35 4.75
CA LYS A 205 -25.99 -0.17 3.95
C LYS A 205 -25.29 0.92 4.76
N LYS A 206 -25.36 0.87 6.10
CA LYS A 206 -24.61 1.77 6.99
C LYS A 206 -23.14 1.37 7.15
N SER A 207 -22.76 0.17 6.74
CA SER A 207 -21.40 -0.38 6.93
C SER A 207 -20.64 -0.64 5.63
N MET A 208 -21.31 -0.49 4.48
CA MET A 208 -20.74 -0.41 3.13
C MET A 208 -21.65 0.45 2.23
N PHE A 209 -21.09 1.45 1.53
CA PHE A 209 -21.77 2.27 0.51
C PHE A 209 -20.75 2.96 -0.41
N PHE A 210 -21.23 3.63 -1.46
CA PHE A 210 -20.39 4.44 -2.36
C PHE A 210 -20.44 5.93 -2.00
N SER A 211 -19.28 6.59 -1.95
CA SER A 211 -19.11 8.03 -1.82
C SER A 211 -17.68 8.41 -2.22
N THR A 212 -17.56 9.11 -3.34
CA THR A 212 -16.28 9.67 -3.84
C THR A 212 -16.00 11.08 -3.31
N ASP A 213 -16.95 11.66 -2.57
CA ASP A 213 -16.83 12.97 -1.95
C ASP A 213 -16.48 12.83 -0.46
N SER A 214 -15.25 13.17 -0.10
CA SER A 214 -14.82 13.14 1.31
C SER A 214 -15.48 14.22 2.17
N ARG A 215 -16.26 15.14 1.58
CA ARG A 215 -17.04 16.17 2.29
C ARG A 215 -18.40 15.68 2.77
N ASP A 216 -18.88 14.54 2.27
CA ASP A 216 -20.15 13.95 2.69
C ASP A 216 -20.17 13.69 4.21
N ILE A 217 -21.24 14.12 4.86
CA ILE A 217 -21.43 13.94 6.32
C ILE A 217 -21.92 12.51 6.57
N ILE A 218 -20.96 11.62 6.87
CA ILE A 218 -21.22 10.21 7.12
C ILE A 218 -20.85 9.88 8.58
N PRO A 219 -21.80 9.38 9.39
CA PRO A 219 -21.50 8.93 10.74
C PRO A 219 -20.40 7.85 10.77
N ASN A 220 -19.45 8.00 11.68
CA ASN A 220 -18.29 7.12 11.88
C ASN A 220 -17.29 7.05 10.71
N ARG A 221 -17.41 7.87 9.67
CA ARG A 221 -16.35 7.96 8.65
C ARG A 221 -15.09 8.53 9.26
N VAL A 222 -13.96 7.85 9.04
CA VAL A 222 -12.66 8.34 9.48
C VAL A 222 -12.30 9.61 8.71
N THR A 223 -11.66 10.56 9.37
CA THR A 223 -11.16 11.78 8.73
C THR A 223 -9.87 11.44 7.97
N PRO A 224 -9.78 11.76 6.67
CA PRO A 224 -8.56 11.61 5.88
C PRO A 224 -7.51 12.68 6.20
N TYR A 225 -6.26 12.27 6.48
CA TYR A 225 -5.16 13.16 6.82
C TYR A 225 -3.92 12.92 5.96
N PHE A 226 -3.35 13.97 5.36
CA PHE A 226 -2.12 13.85 4.57
C PHE A 226 -1.22 15.08 4.72
N ASN A 227 0.06 14.98 4.37
CA ASN A 227 1.05 16.05 4.56
C ASN A 227 1.59 16.72 3.27
N TYR A 228 0.90 16.59 2.14
CA TYR A 228 1.53 16.67 0.82
C TYR A 228 2.24 18.00 0.46
N ASP A 229 1.75 19.15 0.92
CA ASP A 229 2.26 20.45 0.42
C ASP A 229 2.94 21.33 1.48
N THR A 230 2.71 21.07 2.77
CA THR A 230 3.11 22.00 3.85
C THR A 230 4.09 21.41 4.87
N GLY A 231 4.43 20.13 4.75
CA GLY A 231 5.18 19.39 5.77
C GLY A 231 4.42 19.21 7.09
N LYS A 232 3.14 19.60 7.13
CA LYS A 232 2.23 19.42 8.27
C LYS A 232 1.05 18.58 7.82
N MET A 233 0.55 17.76 8.74
CA MET A 233 -0.65 16.98 8.51
C MET A 233 -1.88 17.88 8.37
N GLN A 234 -2.68 17.63 7.35
CA GLN A 234 -3.89 18.39 7.02
C GLN A 234 -5.02 17.44 6.68
N ILE A 235 -6.26 17.87 6.97
CA ILE A 235 -7.45 17.18 6.49
C ILE A 235 -7.47 17.28 4.96
N SER A 236 -7.64 16.16 4.28
CA SER A 236 -7.75 16.11 2.82
C SER A 236 -9.18 15.82 2.40
N LEU A 237 -9.78 16.68 1.60
CA LEU A 237 -11.19 16.53 1.19
C LEU A 237 -11.30 16.27 -0.32
N PRO A 238 -10.79 15.14 -0.84
CA PRO A 238 -10.92 14.83 -2.26
C PRO A 238 -12.39 14.62 -2.62
N ASN A 239 -12.79 15.24 -3.72
CA ASN A 239 -14.05 15.00 -4.40
C ASN A 239 -13.75 14.65 -5.86
N ASN A 240 -14.05 13.42 -6.25
CA ASN A 240 -13.75 12.90 -7.59
C ASN A 240 -15.01 12.76 -8.48
N GLY A 241 -16.18 13.20 -8.00
CA GLY A 241 -17.46 13.03 -8.70
C GLY A 241 -17.99 11.58 -8.67
N SER A 242 -19.31 11.42 -8.71
CA SER A 242 -19.97 10.11 -8.63
C SER A 242 -19.71 9.22 -9.86
N TYR A 243 -19.33 9.81 -10.99
CA TYR A 243 -18.93 9.06 -12.19
C TYR A 243 -17.63 8.27 -12.00
N LEU A 244 -16.85 8.54 -10.95
CA LEU A 244 -15.67 7.75 -10.57
C LEU A 244 -15.95 6.76 -9.42
N ASN A 245 -17.22 6.41 -9.18
CA ASN A 245 -17.63 5.46 -8.13
C ASN A 245 -16.92 4.11 -8.27
N SER A 246 -16.87 3.53 -9.47
CA SER A 246 -16.17 2.25 -9.73
C SER A 246 -14.65 2.33 -9.53
N CYS A 247 -14.09 3.54 -9.59
CA CYS A 247 -12.67 3.77 -9.48
C CYS A 247 -12.21 3.81 -8.03
N ASN A 248 -12.97 4.47 -7.15
CA ASN A 248 -12.51 4.79 -5.79
C ASN A 248 -13.63 5.04 -4.74
N GLY A 249 -14.88 4.69 -5.04
CA GLY A 249 -16.04 5.14 -4.28
C GLY A 249 -16.39 4.32 -3.04
N ILE A 250 -15.88 3.11 -2.84
CA ILE A 250 -16.33 2.29 -1.71
C ILE A 250 -15.82 2.84 -0.37
N ASN A 251 -16.75 2.94 0.57
CA ASN A 251 -16.52 3.21 1.98
C ASN A 251 -17.05 2.03 2.78
N ILE A 252 -16.24 1.47 3.68
CA ILE A 252 -16.55 0.18 4.32
C ILE A 252 -15.99 0.09 5.74
N THR A 253 -16.68 -0.66 6.58
CA THR A 253 -16.16 -1.11 7.89
C THR A 253 -15.28 -2.35 7.73
N MET A 254 -14.35 -2.59 8.67
CA MET A 254 -13.52 -3.80 8.65
C MET A 254 -14.38 -5.08 8.66
N ASP A 255 -15.45 -5.14 9.44
CA ASP A 255 -16.31 -6.33 9.50
C ASP A 255 -17.04 -6.62 8.19
N SER A 256 -17.47 -5.58 7.47
CA SER A 256 -18.09 -5.77 6.15
C SER A 256 -17.06 -6.26 5.12
N PHE A 257 -15.80 -5.79 5.21
CA PHE A 257 -14.72 -6.26 4.35
C PHE A 257 -14.34 -7.72 4.67
N LEU A 258 -14.28 -8.09 5.95
CA LEU A 258 -14.06 -9.49 6.37
C LEU A 258 -15.12 -10.45 5.84
N ILE A 259 -16.39 -10.03 5.79
CA ILE A 259 -17.47 -10.84 5.19
C ILE A 259 -17.26 -11.00 3.69
N TRP A 260 -16.89 -9.92 2.99
CA TRP A 260 -16.59 -9.96 1.56
C TRP A 260 -15.40 -10.88 1.25
N ASP A 261 -14.29 -10.73 2.00
CA ASP A 261 -13.10 -11.58 1.91
C ASP A 261 -13.48 -13.07 2.08
N LYS A 262 -14.26 -13.39 3.11
CA LYS A 262 -14.72 -14.75 3.36
C LYS A 262 -15.55 -15.29 2.18
N LYS A 263 -16.46 -14.48 1.62
CA LYS A 263 -17.29 -14.89 0.47
C LYS A 263 -16.45 -15.05 -0.80
N LEU A 264 -15.46 -14.18 -1.02
CA LEU A 264 -14.52 -14.30 -2.13
C LEU A 264 -13.75 -15.61 -2.00
N ASN A 265 -13.02 -15.80 -0.91
CA ASN A 265 -12.16 -16.97 -0.69
C ASN A 265 -12.93 -18.31 -0.66
N SER A 266 -14.19 -18.33 -0.22
CA SER A 266 -15.03 -19.54 -0.24
C SER A 266 -15.80 -19.79 -1.54
N ASN A 267 -15.45 -19.10 -2.65
CA ASN A 267 -16.10 -19.23 -3.96
C ASN A 267 -17.61 -18.93 -3.91
N LYS A 268 -18.05 -18.03 -3.02
CA LYS A 268 -19.46 -17.64 -2.87
C LYS A 268 -19.83 -16.38 -3.65
N LEU A 269 -18.85 -15.53 -3.99
CA LEU A 269 -19.09 -14.37 -4.88
C LEU A 269 -19.06 -14.74 -6.36
N ILE A 270 -18.08 -15.56 -6.72
CA ILE A 270 -17.86 -16.14 -8.06
C ILE A 270 -17.33 -17.56 -7.87
N ASN A 271 -17.59 -18.43 -8.83
CA ASN A 271 -17.12 -19.81 -8.80
C ASN A 271 -15.60 -19.90 -9.03
N GLU A 272 -15.03 -21.08 -8.75
CA GLU A 272 -13.59 -21.31 -8.84
C GLU A 272 -13.02 -21.06 -10.24
N LYS A 273 -13.74 -21.49 -11.29
CA LYS A 273 -13.30 -21.32 -12.68
C LYS A 273 -13.17 -19.84 -13.04
N SER A 274 -14.16 -19.02 -12.70
CA SER A 274 -14.13 -17.59 -13.01
C SER A 274 -13.14 -16.84 -12.14
N LYS A 275 -12.96 -17.26 -10.89
CA LYS A 275 -11.91 -16.70 -10.03
C LYS A 275 -10.51 -16.98 -10.59
N ASN A 276 -10.25 -18.20 -11.05
CA ASN A 276 -9.00 -18.55 -11.71
C ASN A 276 -8.80 -17.74 -13.00
N SER A 277 -9.85 -17.54 -13.80
CA SER A 277 -9.80 -16.68 -14.99
C SER A 277 -9.54 -15.21 -14.62
N MET A 278 -10.15 -14.69 -13.55
CA MET A 278 -9.94 -13.32 -13.06
C MET A 278 -8.49 -13.07 -12.63
N TRP A 279 -7.83 -14.09 -12.08
CA TRP A 279 -6.44 -14.05 -11.65
C TRP A 279 -5.44 -14.55 -12.70
N GLU A 280 -5.87 -14.76 -13.94
CA GLU A 280 -4.96 -15.06 -15.03
C GLU A 280 -4.17 -13.80 -15.44
N THR A 281 -2.84 -13.92 -15.45
CA THR A 281 -1.94 -12.83 -15.82
C THR A 281 -2.07 -12.46 -17.29
N PHE A 282 -2.26 -11.18 -17.57
CA PHE A 282 -2.42 -10.69 -18.93
C PHE A 282 -1.07 -10.61 -19.66
N PRO A 283 -0.93 -11.19 -20.86
CA PRO A 283 0.33 -11.21 -21.59
C PRO A 283 0.52 -9.92 -22.41
N TYR A 284 1.06 -8.88 -21.78
CA TYR A 284 1.43 -7.63 -22.48
C TYR A 284 2.50 -7.89 -23.54
N SER A 285 2.42 -7.23 -24.70
CA SER A 285 3.38 -7.44 -25.80
C SER A 285 4.66 -6.60 -25.69
N LYS A 286 4.66 -5.55 -24.85
CA LYS A 286 5.76 -4.60 -24.63
C LYS A 286 5.95 -4.21 -23.16
N SER A 287 5.46 -5.04 -22.23
CA SER A 287 5.65 -4.84 -20.79
C SER A 287 5.87 -6.17 -20.08
N ASN A 288 6.68 -6.15 -19.02
CA ASN A 288 6.91 -7.30 -18.15
C ASN A 288 6.04 -7.27 -16.87
N GLU A 289 5.20 -6.26 -16.72
CA GLU A 289 4.29 -6.11 -15.58
C GLU A 289 3.40 -7.35 -15.39
N LYS A 290 3.13 -7.67 -14.13
CA LYS A 290 2.32 -8.83 -13.73
C LYS A 290 0.99 -8.35 -13.16
N PHE A 291 0.01 -8.22 -14.05
CA PHE A 291 -1.31 -7.75 -13.69
C PHE A 291 -2.36 -8.62 -14.37
N THR A 292 -3.38 -9.01 -13.60
CA THR A 292 -4.47 -9.89 -14.04
C THR A 292 -5.66 -9.04 -14.48
N PHE A 293 -6.83 -9.65 -14.66
CA PHE A 293 -8.07 -8.90 -14.90
C PHE A 293 -8.53 -8.16 -13.64
N GLY A 294 -7.92 -7.01 -13.35
CA GLY A 294 -8.31 -6.09 -12.28
C GLY A 294 -7.58 -6.30 -10.96
N TRP A 295 -6.50 -7.09 -10.92
CA TRP A 295 -5.69 -7.35 -9.72
C TRP A 295 -4.19 -7.29 -10.05
N ASP A 296 -3.37 -6.82 -9.11
CA ASP A 296 -1.91 -6.92 -9.18
C ASP A 296 -1.48 -8.31 -8.68
N GLU A 297 -0.61 -8.96 -9.43
CA GLU A 297 -0.03 -10.27 -9.12
C GLU A 297 1.38 -10.08 -8.55
N ARG A 298 1.63 -10.67 -7.38
CA ARG A 298 2.98 -10.69 -6.78
C ARG A 298 3.38 -12.09 -6.39
N VAL A 299 4.63 -12.43 -6.68
CA VAL A 299 5.28 -13.66 -6.24
C VAL A 299 6.39 -13.30 -5.26
N ILE A 300 6.24 -13.71 -4.00
CA ILE A 300 7.20 -13.45 -2.92
C ILE A 300 7.77 -14.80 -2.49
N ASN A 301 9.06 -15.03 -2.75
CA ASN A 301 9.73 -16.30 -2.43
C ASN A 301 8.96 -17.56 -2.91
N GLY A 302 8.33 -17.48 -4.09
CA GLY A 302 7.51 -18.57 -4.65
C GLY A 302 6.05 -18.58 -4.19
N HIS A 303 5.65 -17.73 -3.26
CA HIS A 303 4.28 -17.57 -2.80
C HIS A 303 3.54 -16.54 -3.67
N LEU A 304 2.53 -17.01 -4.38
CA LEU A 304 1.72 -16.22 -5.30
C LEU A 304 0.59 -15.51 -4.55
N SER A 305 0.40 -14.23 -4.84
CA SER A 305 -0.58 -13.37 -4.19
C SER A 305 -1.23 -12.37 -5.13
N TYR A 306 -2.45 -11.96 -4.78
CA TYR A 306 -3.27 -11.03 -5.55
C TYR A 306 -3.83 -9.94 -4.66
N GLY A 307 -3.81 -8.70 -5.13
CA GLY A 307 -4.21 -7.54 -4.32
C GLY A 307 -3.82 -6.24 -4.98
N PHE A 308 -3.77 -5.16 -4.21
CA PHE A 308 -2.98 -3.93 -4.43
C PHE A 308 -3.32 -2.91 -3.33
N SER A 309 -2.84 -1.67 -3.48
CA SER A 309 -3.14 -0.54 -2.60
C SER A 309 -4.23 0.42 -3.11
N GLY A 310 -4.92 1.07 -2.18
CA GLY A 310 -5.88 2.14 -2.43
C GLY A 310 -5.46 3.44 -1.75
N GLY A 311 -5.35 4.53 -2.52
CA GLY A 311 -4.97 5.86 -2.00
C GLY A 311 -3.59 5.87 -1.33
N ARG A 312 -2.74 4.89 -1.65
CA ARG A 312 -1.46 4.56 -0.99
C ARG A 312 -1.56 4.11 0.46
N ILE A 313 -2.68 4.30 1.15
CA ILE A 313 -2.84 4.11 2.61
C ILE A 313 -3.73 2.94 3.01
N THR A 314 -4.38 2.31 2.04
CA THR A 314 -5.15 1.07 2.25
C THR A 314 -4.57 -0.03 1.38
N ALA A 315 -4.67 -1.28 1.80
CA ALA A 315 -4.25 -2.42 1.01
C ALA A 315 -5.08 -3.66 1.34
N TYR A 316 -5.24 -4.50 0.32
CA TYR A 316 -5.73 -5.87 0.47
C TYR A 316 -4.82 -6.78 -0.33
N ARG A 317 -4.38 -7.88 0.29
CA ARG A 317 -3.55 -8.89 -0.36
C ARG A 317 -4.02 -10.28 0.07
N ASN A 318 -4.17 -11.16 -0.91
CA ASN A 318 -4.61 -12.53 -0.72
C ASN A 318 -3.55 -13.49 -1.27
N PHE A 319 -3.17 -14.50 -0.49
CA PHE A 319 -2.26 -15.59 -0.82
C PHE A 319 -3.08 -16.89 -0.86
N PRO A 320 -3.66 -17.27 -2.01
CA PRO A 320 -4.66 -18.34 -2.06
C PRO A 320 -4.10 -19.70 -1.61
N LYS A 321 -2.87 -20.04 -2.01
CA LYS A 321 -2.23 -21.32 -1.65
C LYS A 321 -1.85 -21.39 -0.18
N ASP A 322 -1.57 -20.24 0.44
CA ASP A 322 -1.18 -20.12 1.83
C ASP A 322 -2.39 -19.92 2.76
N ASN A 323 -3.61 -19.84 2.21
CA ASN A 323 -4.85 -19.53 2.90
C ASN A 323 -4.72 -18.28 3.79
N LEU A 324 -4.02 -17.25 3.29
CA LEU A 324 -3.72 -16.02 4.03
C LEU A 324 -4.31 -14.81 3.29
N SER A 325 -5.01 -13.95 4.01
CA SER A 325 -5.49 -12.67 3.51
C SER A 325 -5.21 -11.58 4.53
N ILE A 326 -4.79 -10.40 4.08
CA ILE A 326 -4.44 -9.26 4.93
C ILE A 326 -5.20 -8.04 4.42
N ILE A 327 -5.92 -7.37 5.32
CA ILE A 327 -6.65 -6.12 5.07
C ILE A 327 -6.04 -5.04 5.97
N PHE A 328 -5.43 -4.02 5.35
CA PHE A 328 -4.86 -2.87 6.05
C PHE A 328 -5.62 -1.61 5.63
N LEU A 329 -6.25 -0.91 6.58
CA LEU A 329 -6.99 0.32 6.32
C LEU A 329 -6.42 1.43 7.20
N ALA A 330 -5.87 2.49 6.60
CA ALA A 330 -5.49 3.70 7.32
C ALA A 330 -6.29 4.92 6.84
N ASN A 331 -6.35 5.95 7.68
CA ASN A 331 -6.99 7.22 7.37
C ASN A 331 -5.99 8.34 7.07
N GLY A 332 -4.70 8.04 6.91
CA GLY A 332 -3.74 9.08 6.57
C GLY A 332 -2.29 8.67 6.58
N LEU A 333 -1.46 9.60 6.14
CA LEU A 333 -0.01 9.44 6.08
C LEU A 333 0.66 10.80 6.25
N GLY A 334 1.58 10.92 7.22
CA GLY A 334 2.37 12.13 7.45
C GLY A 334 3.88 11.98 7.19
N GLY A 335 4.37 10.80 6.84
CA GLY A 335 5.78 10.52 6.55
C GLY A 335 6.07 10.21 5.08
N ASN A 336 7.33 10.38 4.68
CA ASN A 336 7.83 10.03 3.35
C ASN A 336 8.20 8.53 3.27
N ASN A 337 8.46 8.03 2.05
CA ASN A 337 8.90 6.65 1.79
C ASN A 337 7.99 5.57 2.39
N PHE A 338 6.68 5.85 2.44
CA PHE A 338 5.66 4.91 2.84
C PHE A 338 5.19 4.09 1.65
N ASP A 339 5.20 2.77 1.84
CA ASP A 339 4.62 1.79 0.94
C ASP A 339 3.81 0.78 1.76
N VAL A 340 2.49 0.88 1.65
CA VAL A 340 1.55 -0.01 2.35
C VAL A 340 1.68 -1.46 1.90
N GLU A 341 2.17 -1.70 0.69
CA GLU A 341 2.31 -3.06 0.18
C GLU A 341 3.50 -3.77 0.83
N ASN A 342 4.60 -3.04 1.08
CA ASN A 342 5.71 -3.56 1.88
C ASN A 342 5.28 -3.89 3.31
N ILE A 343 4.39 -3.08 3.91
CA ILE A 343 3.81 -3.36 5.23
C ILE A 343 2.99 -4.66 5.22
N VAL A 344 2.16 -4.85 4.20
CA VAL A 344 1.37 -6.08 4.07
C VAL A 344 2.27 -7.30 3.84
N ASN A 345 3.35 -7.16 3.05
CA ASN A 345 4.35 -8.21 2.88
C ASN A 345 5.06 -8.56 4.20
N GLN A 346 5.44 -7.54 4.99
CA GLN A 346 6.06 -7.76 6.29
C GLN A 346 5.10 -8.43 7.28
N ILE A 347 3.82 -8.07 7.27
CA ILE A 347 2.79 -8.76 8.08
C ILE A 347 2.63 -10.21 7.62
N ALA A 348 2.66 -10.48 6.32
CA ALA A 348 2.62 -11.85 5.79
C ALA A 348 3.82 -12.68 6.30
N TYR A 349 5.02 -12.11 6.26
CA TYR A 349 6.22 -12.72 6.82
C TYR A 349 6.09 -13.01 8.32
N LEU A 350 5.55 -12.07 9.12
CA LEU A 350 5.36 -12.28 10.56
C LEU A 350 4.40 -13.45 10.86
N VAL A 351 3.42 -13.68 9.99
CA VAL A 351 2.44 -14.77 10.11
C VAL A 351 3.01 -16.10 9.61
N ASP A 352 3.77 -16.04 8.53
CA ASP A 352 4.32 -17.19 7.81
C ASP A 352 5.70 -16.82 7.26
N ASN A 353 6.75 -17.24 7.97
CA ASN A 353 8.13 -16.83 7.68
C ASN A 353 8.65 -17.30 6.31
N ASP A 354 7.95 -18.22 5.63
CA ASP A 354 8.28 -18.65 4.27
C ASP A 354 7.87 -17.61 3.22
N ILE A 355 6.90 -16.74 3.54
CA ILE A 355 6.49 -15.59 2.72
C ILE A 355 7.45 -14.42 2.99
N ILE A 356 8.72 -14.63 2.68
CA ILE A 356 9.80 -13.68 2.92
C ILE A 356 10.10 -12.84 1.69
N ASP A 357 9.91 -11.53 1.83
CA ASP A 357 10.43 -10.56 0.86
C ASP A 357 11.78 -10.05 1.38
N TYR A 358 12.88 -10.53 0.80
CA TYR A 358 14.23 -10.17 1.25
C TYR A 358 14.54 -8.69 1.11
N ASN A 359 13.91 -7.98 0.15
CA ASN A 359 14.08 -6.54 -0.01
C ASN A 359 13.40 -5.80 1.15
N VAL A 360 12.14 -6.14 1.45
CA VAL A 360 11.42 -5.59 2.61
C VAL A 360 12.12 -5.94 3.93
N LEU A 361 12.55 -7.19 4.11
CA LEU A 361 13.20 -7.61 5.34
C LEU A 361 14.56 -6.93 5.54
N ALA A 362 15.33 -6.70 4.47
CA ALA A 362 16.56 -5.93 4.54
C ALA A 362 16.29 -4.49 4.97
N PHE A 363 15.30 -3.83 4.35
CA PHE A 363 14.87 -2.49 4.75
C PHE A 363 14.48 -2.45 6.23
N GLU A 364 13.58 -3.34 6.69
CA GLU A 364 13.12 -3.38 8.09
C GLU A 364 14.26 -3.67 9.07
N SER A 365 15.21 -4.53 8.71
CA SER A 365 16.39 -4.80 9.54
C SER A 365 17.29 -3.57 9.66
N LEU A 366 17.53 -2.87 8.55
CA LEU A 366 18.39 -1.69 8.51
C LEU A 366 17.77 -0.50 9.25
N ILE A 367 16.50 -0.19 9.00
CA ILE A 367 15.83 0.94 9.66
C ILE A 367 15.71 0.71 11.17
N ASN A 368 15.43 -0.53 11.62
CA ASN A 368 15.44 -0.86 13.03
C ASN A 368 16.83 -0.70 13.65
N SER A 369 17.90 -1.08 12.94
CA SER A 369 19.28 -0.84 13.39
C SER A 369 19.57 0.65 13.51
N ALA A 370 19.22 1.45 12.51
CA ALA A 370 19.41 2.89 12.49
C ALA A 370 18.66 3.62 13.60
N GLN A 371 17.40 3.23 13.86
CA GLN A 371 16.55 3.87 14.85
C GLN A 371 16.96 3.53 16.30
N ASN A 372 17.50 2.33 16.53
CA ASN A 372 17.89 1.86 17.87
C ASN A 372 19.33 2.22 18.25
N ASN A 373 20.30 1.93 17.37
CA ASN A 373 21.70 2.26 17.59
C ASN A 373 22.44 2.37 16.24
N ILE A 374 22.71 3.61 15.82
CA ILE A 374 23.37 3.91 14.55
C ILE A 374 24.77 3.29 14.43
N ASP A 375 25.47 3.05 15.54
CA ASP A 375 26.81 2.43 15.53
C ASP A 375 26.77 1.00 14.98
N ASN A 376 25.66 0.30 15.16
CA ASN A 376 25.46 -1.05 14.64
C ASN A 376 25.01 -1.08 13.17
N PHE A 377 24.61 0.07 12.60
CA PHE A 377 24.00 0.14 11.28
C PHE A 377 24.93 -0.35 10.17
N LYS A 378 26.19 0.11 10.18
CA LYS A 378 27.18 -0.31 9.18
C LYS A 378 27.43 -1.82 9.24
N ASN A 379 27.51 -2.40 10.43
CA ASN A 379 27.69 -3.86 10.57
C ASN A 379 26.47 -4.64 10.07
N ALA A 380 25.25 -4.19 10.40
CA ALA A 380 24.02 -4.78 9.89
C ALA A 380 23.96 -4.72 8.36
N PHE A 381 24.31 -3.58 7.77
CA PHE A 381 24.43 -3.39 6.33
C PHE A 381 25.44 -4.36 5.70
N THR A 382 26.67 -4.41 6.19
CA THR A 382 27.70 -5.32 5.66
C THR A 382 27.27 -6.79 5.78
N THR A 383 26.62 -7.17 6.88
CA THR A 383 26.09 -8.53 7.09
C THR A 383 25.05 -8.89 6.05
N LEU A 384 24.08 -8.01 5.79
CA LEU A 384 23.03 -8.24 4.80
C LEU A 384 23.60 -8.26 3.38
N LYS A 385 24.43 -7.27 3.03
CA LYS A 385 25.05 -7.15 1.71
C LYS A 385 25.88 -8.37 1.31
N ASN A 386 26.58 -8.98 2.27
CA ASN A 386 27.41 -10.16 2.02
C ASN A 386 26.64 -11.49 2.07
N ASN A 387 25.36 -11.47 2.41
CA ASN A 387 24.55 -12.68 2.51
C ASN A 387 23.93 -13.01 1.13
N PRO A 388 24.18 -14.21 0.55
CA PRO A 388 23.67 -14.59 -0.77
C PRO A 388 22.15 -14.50 -0.95
N LYS A 389 21.37 -14.52 0.15
CA LYS A 389 19.92 -14.37 0.09
C LYS A 389 19.46 -12.96 -0.31
N TYR A 390 20.32 -11.96 -0.14
CA TYR A 390 20.01 -10.55 -0.36
C TYR A 390 20.68 -9.97 -1.62
N LEU A 391 21.13 -10.83 -2.55
CA LEU A 391 21.86 -10.38 -3.76
C LEU A 391 21.06 -9.44 -4.66
N ASN A 392 19.73 -9.57 -4.67
CA ASN A 392 18.84 -8.75 -5.51
C ASN A 392 18.25 -7.55 -4.76
N VAL A 393 18.71 -7.27 -3.53
CA VAL A 393 18.22 -6.14 -2.73
C VAL A 393 18.79 -4.83 -3.24
N ASN A 394 17.93 -3.83 -3.42
CA ASN A 394 18.35 -2.49 -3.80
C ASN A 394 18.83 -1.70 -2.57
N PHE A 395 20.03 -2.02 -2.11
CA PHE A 395 20.63 -1.38 -0.95
C PHE A 395 20.82 0.14 -1.10
N GLU A 396 21.10 0.65 -2.31
CA GLU A 396 21.22 2.09 -2.54
C GLU A 396 19.92 2.82 -2.17
N GLU A 397 18.79 2.30 -2.65
CA GLU A 397 17.46 2.87 -2.38
C GLU A 397 17.09 2.76 -0.91
N HIS A 398 17.41 1.63 -0.25
CA HIS A 398 17.18 1.49 1.19
C HIS A 398 17.98 2.48 2.02
N LEU A 399 19.28 2.64 1.74
CA LEU A 399 20.11 3.62 2.42
C LEU A 399 19.56 5.03 2.20
N ASN A 400 19.13 5.35 0.98
CA ASN A 400 18.52 6.63 0.68
C ASN A 400 17.23 6.87 1.47
N ALA A 401 16.30 5.91 1.44
CA ALA A 401 15.03 5.99 2.13
C ALA A 401 15.20 6.13 3.65
N ILE A 402 16.13 5.35 4.24
CA ILE A 402 16.46 5.41 5.67
C ILE A 402 17.04 6.77 6.05
N GLY A 403 17.94 7.32 5.23
CA GLY A 403 18.49 8.66 5.45
C GLY A 403 17.40 9.73 5.56
N TYR A 404 16.42 9.71 4.66
CA TYR A 404 15.28 10.64 4.71
C TYR A 404 14.33 10.39 5.89
N ILE A 405 14.12 9.12 6.29
CA ILE A 405 13.32 8.80 7.50
C ILE A 405 14.00 9.38 8.74
N LEU A 406 15.30 9.17 8.92
CA LEU A 406 16.07 9.75 10.04
C LEU A 406 16.03 11.28 10.02
N LEU A 407 16.13 11.89 8.84
CA LEU A 407 16.03 13.34 8.69
C LEU A 407 14.66 13.88 9.15
N ASN A 408 13.57 13.20 8.78
CA ASN A 408 12.22 13.54 9.23
C ASN A 408 12.04 13.37 10.75
N GLU A 409 12.73 12.39 11.35
CA GLU A 409 12.81 12.20 12.80
C GLU A 409 13.73 13.23 13.49
N LYS A 410 14.29 14.19 12.76
CA LYS A 410 15.26 15.19 13.25
C LYS A 410 16.58 14.59 13.76
N LYS A 411 16.91 13.37 13.32
CA LYS A 411 18.19 12.67 13.57
C LYS A 411 19.19 13.00 12.46
N THR A 412 19.55 14.28 12.35
CA THR A 412 20.31 14.80 11.21
C THR A 412 21.71 14.19 11.11
N GLN A 413 22.39 13.92 12.24
CA GLN A 413 23.74 13.37 12.20
C GLN A 413 23.75 11.90 11.75
N GLU A 414 22.77 11.13 12.19
CA GLU A 414 22.53 9.75 11.77
C GLU A 414 22.15 9.70 10.29
N ALA A 415 21.32 10.64 9.82
CA ALA A 415 21.01 10.78 8.39
C ALA A 415 22.29 11.05 7.57
N VAL A 416 23.14 12.00 7.99
CA VAL A 416 24.44 12.26 7.34
C VAL A 416 25.30 11.00 7.28
N PHE A 417 25.35 10.22 8.36
CA PHE A 417 26.10 8.95 8.40
C PHE A 417 25.58 7.94 7.36
N VAL A 418 24.26 7.74 7.29
CA VAL A 418 23.64 6.80 6.33
C VAL A 418 23.85 7.26 4.88
N PHE A 419 23.64 8.55 4.58
CA PHE A 419 23.90 9.08 3.24
C PHE A 419 25.38 9.01 2.85
N THR A 420 26.29 9.22 3.80
CA THR A 420 27.74 9.06 3.58
C THR A 420 28.08 7.60 3.23
N LEU A 421 27.52 6.64 3.97
CA LEU A 421 27.65 5.22 3.63
C LEU A 421 27.14 4.96 2.21
N ASN A 422 25.99 5.52 1.83
CA ASN A 422 25.42 5.34 0.49
C ASN A 422 26.37 5.81 -0.63
N THR A 423 26.99 6.99 -0.49
CA THR A 423 27.97 7.48 -1.48
C THR A 423 29.25 6.61 -1.55
N THR A 424 29.64 5.99 -0.44
CA THR A 424 30.80 5.09 -0.38
C THR A 424 30.51 3.78 -1.10
N GLU A 425 29.32 3.22 -0.88
CA GLU A 425 28.89 1.94 -1.46
C GLU A 425 28.46 2.09 -2.93
N ASN A 426 27.99 3.28 -3.32
CA ASN A 426 27.48 3.60 -4.65
C ASN A 426 28.18 4.84 -5.25
N PRO A 427 29.50 4.80 -5.52
CA PRO A 427 30.29 5.97 -5.92
C PRO A 427 29.95 6.52 -7.33
N LYS A 428 29.07 5.85 -8.07
CA LYS A 428 28.56 6.28 -9.38
C LYS A 428 27.11 6.77 -9.33
N SER A 429 26.46 6.74 -8.17
CA SER A 429 25.07 7.17 -8.03
C SER A 429 24.99 8.68 -7.80
N PHE A 430 24.52 9.42 -8.80
CA PHE A 430 24.26 10.84 -8.61
C PHE A 430 23.23 11.09 -7.49
N ASN A 431 22.23 10.21 -7.35
CA ASN A 431 21.16 10.32 -6.35
C ASN A 431 21.70 10.20 -4.90
N ALA A 432 22.66 9.31 -4.68
CA ALA A 432 23.32 9.18 -3.38
C ALA A 432 24.10 10.45 -3.01
N PHE A 433 24.82 11.05 -3.97
CA PHE A 433 25.55 12.30 -3.77
C PHE A 433 24.61 13.50 -3.60
N ASP A 434 23.52 13.58 -4.37
CA ASP A 434 22.53 14.66 -4.27
C ASP A 434 21.90 14.69 -2.86
N SER A 435 21.49 13.52 -2.36
CA SER A 435 20.89 13.38 -1.04
C SER A 435 21.87 13.68 0.10
N LEU A 436 23.16 13.32 -0.04
CA LEU A 436 24.20 13.73 0.91
C LEU A 436 24.44 15.26 0.87
N GLY A 437 24.39 15.85 -0.32
CA GLY A 437 24.47 17.30 -0.51
C GLY A 437 23.35 18.03 0.22
N GLU A 438 22.12 17.53 0.09
CA GLU A 438 20.93 18.09 0.75
C GLU A 438 21.04 18.07 2.27
N VAL A 439 21.36 16.93 2.86
CA VAL A 439 21.48 16.84 4.32
C VAL A 439 22.64 17.69 4.85
N CYS A 440 23.75 17.82 4.09
CA CYS A 440 24.85 18.70 4.46
C CYS A 440 24.46 20.18 4.40
N GLN A 441 23.66 20.59 3.41
CA GLN A 441 23.11 21.94 3.33
C GLN A 441 22.17 22.22 4.51
N ILE A 442 21.27 21.29 4.85
CA ILE A 442 20.39 21.38 6.02
C ILE A 442 21.21 21.52 7.32
N ASN A 443 22.32 20.79 7.43
CA ASN A 443 23.24 20.85 8.56
C ASN A 443 24.24 22.03 8.49
N LYS A 444 24.03 22.98 7.55
CA LYS A 444 24.88 24.16 7.33
C LYS A 444 26.35 23.86 7.04
N ASN A 445 26.68 22.64 6.61
CA ASN A 445 28.00 22.30 6.12
C ASN A 445 28.09 22.60 4.61
N PHE A 446 28.13 23.89 4.28
CA PHE A 446 28.01 24.36 2.90
C PHE A 446 29.15 23.88 1.99
N GLU A 447 30.38 23.75 2.52
CA GLU A 447 31.51 23.23 1.73
C GLU A 447 31.30 21.75 1.35
N LYS A 448 30.82 20.91 2.28
CA LYS A 448 30.46 19.52 1.95
C LYS A 448 29.24 19.44 1.04
N ALA A 449 28.25 20.31 1.23
CA ALA A 449 27.08 20.35 0.35
C ALA A 449 27.49 20.67 -1.10
N LEU A 450 28.34 21.68 -1.28
CA LEU A 450 28.88 22.09 -2.58
C LEU A 450 29.66 20.96 -3.25
N LEU A 451 30.53 20.27 -2.50
CA LEU A 451 31.30 19.12 -3.01
C LEU A 451 30.37 18.02 -3.53
N ASN A 452 29.34 17.66 -2.76
CA ASN A 452 28.44 16.56 -3.11
C ASN A 452 27.51 16.92 -4.28
N TYR A 453 26.96 18.14 -4.32
CA TYR A 453 26.17 18.58 -5.47
C TYR A 453 27.00 18.69 -6.75
N THR A 454 28.25 19.13 -6.66
CA THR A 454 29.18 19.12 -7.80
C THR A 454 29.40 17.69 -8.28
N LYS A 455 29.60 16.74 -7.36
CA LYS A 455 29.77 15.33 -7.74
C LYS A 455 28.52 14.72 -8.36
N ALA A 456 27.34 15.00 -7.81
CA ALA A 456 26.07 14.54 -8.36
C ALA A 456 25.84 15.11 -9.77
N LYS A 457 26.17 16.39 -9.98
CA LYS A 457 26.17 17.03 -11.29
C LYS A 457 27.11 16.35 -12.29
N GLU A 458 28.33 15.96 -11.89
CA GLU A 458 29.24 15.22 -12.79
C GLU A 458 28.69 13.86 -13.23
N LEU A 459 27.90 13.20 -12.37
CA LEU A 459 27.42 11.83 -12.56
C LEU A 459 26.09 11.73 -13.33
N ASN A 460 25.39 12.84 -13.56
CA ASN A 460 24.09 12.83 -14.23
C ASN A 460 24.05 13.81 -15.41
N ALA A 461 23.91 13.31 -16.63
CA ALA A 461 23.87 14.13 -17.84
C ALA A 461 22.49 14.75 -18.16
N ASP A 462 21.44 14.50 -17.37
CA ASP A 462 20.10 15.03 -17.60
C ASP A 462 20.07 16.57 -17.50
N GLU A 463 19.60 17.23 -18.56
CA GLU A 463 19.63 18.70 -18.67
C GLU A 463 18.78 19.40 -17.60
N SER A 464 17.63 18.82 -17.23
CA SER A 464 16.73 19.39 -16.22
C SER A 464 17.38 19.33 -14.84
N TYR A 465 17.94 18.17 -14.48
CA TYR A 465 18.70 18.01 -13.25
C TYR A 465 19.91 18.95 -13.21
N GLN A 466 20.69 19.01 -14.29
CA GLN A 466 21.85 19.89 -14.44
C GLN A 466 21.52 21.36 -14.18
N ALA A 467 20.40 21.85 -14.72
CA ALA A 467 19.94 23.21 -14.50
C ALA A 467 19.60 23.46 -13.01
N ASN A 468 18.85 22.54 -12.39
CA ASN A 468 18.42 22.64 -11.00
C ASN A 468 19.60 22.59 -10.02
N VAL A 469 20.50 21.61 -10.16
CA VAL A 469 21.65 21.46 -9.27
C VAL A 469 22.66 22.61 -9.46
N SER A 470 22.80 23.16 -10.67
CA SER A 470 23.66 24.33 -10.91
C SER A 470 23.18 25.57 -10.17
N LYS A 471 21.87 25.74 -9.98
CA LYS A 471 21.31 26.82 -9.17
C LYS A 471 21.70 26.66 -7.70
N LYS A 472 21.51 25.45 -7.14
CA LYS A 472 21.93 25.12 -5.76
C LYS A 472 23.42 25.36 -5.53
N ILE A 473 24.26 24.95 -6.49
CA ILE A 473 25.72 25.16 -6.43
C ILE A 473 26.07 26.65 -6.36
N LYS A 474 25.48 27.49 -7.23
CA LYS A 474 25.70 28.95 -7.21
C LYS A 474 25.29 29.59 -5.89
N GLU A 475 24.11 29.22 -5.37
CA GLU A 475 23.62 29.71 -4.08
C GLU A 475 24.59 29.35 -2.94
N LEU A 476 25.12 28.12 -2.94
CA LEU A 476 26.11 27.68 -1.94
C LEU A 476 27.44 28.42 -2.07
N GLU A 477 27.93 28.67 -3.29
CA GLU A 477 29.15 29.45 -3.52
C GLU A 477 29.03 30.88 -2.99
N GLU A 478 27.86 31.52 -3.15
CA GLU A 478 27.59 32.86 -2.61
C GLU A 478 27.51 32.84 -1.07
N ILE A 479 26.85 31.85 -0.48
CA ILE A 479 26.80 31.68 0.98
C ILE A 479 28.21 31.48 1.55
N ILE A 480 29.02 30.60 0.94
CA ILE A 480 30.39 30.34 1.42
C ILE A 480 31.26 31.60 1.35
N LYS A 481 31.11 32.42 0.30
CA LYS A 481 31.84 33.69 0.15
C LYS A 481 31.44 34.74 1.19
N THR A 482 30.20 34.73 1.66
CA THR A 482 29.67 35.72 2.62
C THR A 482 29.82 35.30 4.09
N THR A 483 30.15 34.03 4.35
CA THR A 483 30.32 33.48 5.71
C THR A 483 31.80 33.30 6.11
N LYS A 484 32.73 33.55 5.19
CA LYS A 484 34.18 33.67 5.44
C LYS A 484 34.56 35.13 5.63
#